data_AF-A0A7J8B8L1-F1
#
_entry.id   AF-A0A7J8B8L1-F1
#
_cell.length_a   1.000
_cell.length_b   1.000
_cell.length_c   1.000
_cell.angle_alpha   90.00
_cell.angle_beta   90.00
_cell.angle_gamma   90.00
#
_symmetry.space_group_name_H-M   'P 1'
#
loop_
_entity.id
_entity.type
_entity.pdbx_description
1 polymer ?
#
loop_
_entity_poly.entity_id
_entity_poly.type
_entity_poly.pdbx_seq_one_letter_code
_entity_poly.pdbx_strand_id
1 'polypeptide(L)'
;MLSSVLFGGLIALIGTSRGSYPFTHSRNPHLHSHLYHGCYGNIMTMDTPGAACDITRLLNCGVHGSEMFAEMDLKALKPYQTLIKEVGQRHCVDPALIAAIISRESHGGAVLQDGWDHRGLKFGLMQLDKKMYRPVGSWDSEEHLLQAVGILAERIKAIQRKFPSWSAAQHLKGRPYLWCFL
;
A
#
# COMPACT_ATOMS: atom_id res chain seq x y z
N MET A 1 10.11 28.71 -50.82
CA MET A 1 11.53 28.53 -50.49
C MET A 1 11.61 27.51 -49.36
N LEU A 2 12.38 26.44 -49.61
CA LEU A 2 13.19 25.64 -48.67
C LEU A 2 12.67 25.50 -47.23
N SER A 3 12.31 24.31 -46.73
CA SER A 3 13.21 23.21 -46.30
C SER A 3 12.88 22.94 -44.83
N SER A 4 12.92 21.76 -44.24
CA SER A 4 13.33 20.43 -44.68
C SER A 4 13.02 19.47 -43.51
N VAL A 5 12.33 18.33 -43.74
CA VAL A 5 12.94 16.97 -43.76
C VAL A 5 13.12 16.45 -42.31
N LEU A 6 12.43 15.39 -41.85
CA LEU A 6 12.59 13.99 -42.27
C LEU A 6 11.29 13.20 -41.98
N PHE A 7 10.64 12.62 -42.99
CA PHE A 7 10.73 11.19 -43.37
C PHE A 7 10.21 10.27 -42.26
N GLY A 8 9.04 9.64 -42.40
CA GLY A 8 8.74 8.60 -43.41
C GLY A 8 8.51 7.33 -42.58
N GLY A 9 7.35 6.71 -42.54
CA GLY A 9 6.58 6.22 -43.67
C GLY A 9 6.23 4.76 -43.34
N LEU A 10 5.02 4.38 -43.71
CA LEU A 10 4.54 3.01 -43.89
C LEU A 10 4.11 2.18 -42.66
N ILE A 11 2.79 2.06 -42.63
CA ILE A 11 1.99 0.99 -42.06
C ILE A 11 2.37 -0.38 -42.66
N ALA A 12 2.24 -1.39 -41.78
CA ALA A 12 1.96 -2.82 -42.00
C ALA A 12 3.10 -3.76 -42.41
N LEU A 13 3.40 -4.69 -41.48
CA LEU A 13 3.59 -6.14 -41.62
C LEU A 13 4.22 -6.60 -40.28
N ILE A 14 3.50 -7.18 -39.32
CA ILE A 14 2.93 -8.53 -39.31
C ILE A 14 1.93 -8.62 -38.15
N GLY A 15 0.77 -9.24 -38.39
CA GLY A 15 0.09 -10.04 -37.37
C GLY A 15 -1.17 -9.43 -36.75
N THR A 16 -2.30 -9.63 -37.43
CA THR A 16 -3.54 -9.93 -36.72
C THR A 16 -3.29 -11.17 -35.85
N SER A 17 -3.10 -10.97 -34.56
CA SER A 17 -3.04 -12.06 -33.60
C SER A 17 -3.81 -11.65 -32.35
N ARG A 18 -4.84 -12.44 -32.03
CA ARG A 18 -5.29 -12.61 -30.66
C ARG A 18 -4.08 -13.05 -29.83
N GLY A 19 -3.39 -12.08 -29.25
CA GLY A 19 -2.23 -12.30 -28.40
C GLY A 19 -2.64 -12.19 -26.95
N SER A 20 -3.03 -13.33 -26.37
CA SER A 20 -2.86 -13.57 -24.94
C SER A 20 -1.41 -13.24 -24.60
N TYR A 21 -1.15 -12.12 -23.91
CA TYR A 21 0.14 -11.92 -23.26
C TYR A 21 0.06 -12.65 -21.91
N PRO A 22 0.71 -13.82 -21.74
CA PRO A 22 1.06 -14.24 -20.40
C PRO A 22 2.14 -13.26 -19.95
N PHE A 23 1.78 -12.35 -19.05
CA PHE A 23 2.76 -11.56 -18.32
C PHE A 23 3.66 -12.56 -17.60
N THR A 24 4.86 -12.79 -18.12
CA THR A 24 5.88 -13.60 -17.46
C THR A 24 6.30 -12.82 -16.23
N HIS A 25 5.67 -13.17 -15.11
CA HIS A 25 6.19 -12.88 -13.78
C HIS A 25 7.67 -13.24 -13.79
N SER A 26 8.56 -12.25 -13.74
CA SER A 26 9.94 -12.48 -13.36
C SER A 26 9.92 -12.87 -11.88
N ARG A 27 9.60 -14.15 -11.62
CA ARG A 27 9.84 -14.80 -10.34
C ARG A 27 11.34 -14.88 -10.20
N ASN A 28 11.91 -13.93 -9.49
CA ASN A 28 13.19 -14.18 -8.85
C ASN A 28 12.95 -15.20 -7.72
N PRO A 29 13.39 -16.48 -7.84
CA PRO A 29 13.03 -17.54 -6.90
C PRO A 29 13.74 -17.45 -5.55
N HIS A 30 14.59 -16.44 -5.34
CA HIS A 30 15.50 -16.37 -4.18
C HIS A 30 15.10 -15.38 -3.10
N LEU A 31 13.96 -14.69 -3.21
CA LEU A 31 13.43 -13.96 -2.05
C LEU A 31 12.57 -14.93 -1.25
N HIS A 32 13.11 -15.43 -0.13
CA HIS A 32 12.45 -16.34 0.82
C HIS A 32 11.02 -15.89 1.14
N SER A 33 10.06 -16.43 0.39
CA SER A 33 8.66 -15.96 0.36
C SER A 33 7.86 -16.41 1.59
N HIS A 34 8.47 -17.17 2.51
CA HIS A 34 7.79 -17.80 3.65
C HIS A 34 8.00 -17.12 5.01
N LEU A 35 8.85 -16.10 5.12
CA LEU A 35 9.25 -15.54 6.43
C LEU A 35 8.46 -14.30 6.90
N TYR A 36 7.54 -13.78 6.08
CA TYR A 36 6.80 -12.54 6.39
C TYR A 36 5.30 -12.63 6.08
N HIS A 37 4.69 -13.82 6.15
CA HIS A 37 3.24 -13.92 6.13
C HIS A 37 2.68 -13.59 7.52
N GLY A 38 1.87 -12.52 7.60
CA GLY A 38 1.17 -12.14 8.83
C GLY A 38 0.11 -13.16 9.23
N CYS A 39 -0.28 -13.15 10.50
CA CYS A 39 -1.30 -14.04 11.08
C CYS A 39 -2.73 -13.76 10.56
N TYR A 40 -2.93 -12.62 9.90
CA TYR A 40 -4.26 -12.10 9.58
C TYR A 40 -4.72 -12.36 8.15
N GLY A 41 -3.95 -13.15 7.39
CA GLY A 41 -4.26 -13.50 6.00
C GLY A 41 -3.11 -13.21 5.06
N ASN A 42 -3.15 -13.83 3.88
CA ASN A 42 -2.19 -13.59 2.82
C ASN A 42 -2.70 -12.46 1.92
N ILE A 43 -2.00 -11.32 1.92
CA ILE A 43 -2.38 -10.17 1.09
C ILE A 43 -2.26 -10.46 -0.41
N MET A 44 -1.39 -11.39 -0.81
CA MET A 44 -1.14 -11.74 -2.21
C MET A 44 -2.31 -12.49 -2.84
N THR A 45 -3.22 -13.04 -2.04
CA THR A 45 -4.39 -13.78 -2.51
C THR A 45 -5.68 -12.96 -2.43
N MET A 46 -5.59 -11.65 -2.16
CA MET A 46 -6.74 -10.78 -2.00
C MET A 46 -7.08 -10.01 -3.27
N ASP A 47 -8.29 -10.23 -3.81
CA ASP A 47 -8.77 -9.44 -4.96
C ASP A 47 -8.96 -7.97 -4.57
N THR A 48 -8.49 -7.00 -5.33
CA THR A 48 -8.74 -5.58 -5.02
C THR A 48 -9.11 -4.82 -6.28
N PRO A 49 -10.13 -3.93 -6.23
CA PRO A 49 -10.39 -3.04 -7.34
C PRO A 49 -9.29 -1.97 -7.50
N GLY A 50 -8.40 -1.81 -6.49
CA GLY A 50 -7.35 -0.81 -6.48
C GLY A 50 -7.87 0.61 -6.24
N ALA A 51 -7.12 1.60 -6.72
CA ALA A 51 -7.40 3.02 -6.56
C ALA A 51 -8.68 3.40 -7.30
N ALA A 52 -9.52 4.23 -6.66
CA ALA A 52 -10.78 4.65 -7.24
C ALA A 52 -10.57 5.41 -8.55
N CYS A 53 -11.31 5.01 -9.59
CA CYS A 53 -11.35 5.73 -10.86
C CYS A 53 -12.33 6.90 -10.75
N ASP A 54 -11.85 8.09 -11.10
CA ASP A 54 -12.65 9.29 -11.33
C ASP A 54 -12.27 9.86 -12.70
N ILE A 55 -13.13 10.70 -13.27
CA ILE A 55 -12.95 11.39 -14.56
C ILE A 55 -11.59 12.10 -14.60
N THR A 56 -11.11 12.60 -13.46
CA THR A 56 -9.82 13.29 -13.30
C THR A 56 -8.60 12.37 -13.21
N ARG A 57 -8.79 11.05 -12.98
CA ARG A 57 -7.73 10.08 -12.66
C ARG A 57 -7.79 8.80 -13.49
N LEU A 58 -8.44 8.84 -14.66
CA LEU A 58 -8.67 7.67 -15.53
C LEU A 58 -7.39 6.91 -15.92
N LEU A 59 -6.25 7.60 -16.04
CA LEU A 59 -4.97 6.98 -16.40
C LEU A 59 -4.25 6.33 -15.19
N ASN A 60 -4.57 6.74 -13.96
CA ASN A 60 -3.87 6.34 -12.74
C ASN A 60 -4.85 5.79 -11.69
N CYS A 61 -5.71 4.86 -12.11
CA CYS A 61 -6.67 4.19 -11.23
C CYS A 61 -6.61 2.66 -11.37
N GLY A 62 -7.44 1.95 -10.63
CA GLY A 62 -7.41 0.49 -10.58
C GLY A 62 -6.19 -0.05 -9.85
N VAL A 63 -5.89 -1.34 -10.08
CA VAL A 63 -4.70 -1.99 -9.51
C VAL A 63 -3.43 -1.31 -9.98
N HIS A 64 -3.31 -1.06 -11.29
CA HIS A 64 -2.14 -0.42 -11.88
C HIS A 64 -1.86 0.98 -11.31
N GLY A 65 -2.89 1.81 -11.14
CA GLY A 65 -2.72 3.10 -10.47
C GLY A 65 -2.22 2.97 -9.03
N SER A 66 -2.68 1.94 -8.30
CA SER A 66 -2.23 1.67 -6.92
C SER A 66 -0.76 1.27 -6.88
N GLU A 67 -0.34 0.41 -7.82
CA GLU A 67 1.06 -0.01 -7.97
C GLU A 67 1.97 1.19 -8.30
N MET A 68 1.53 2.06 -9.20
CA MET A 68 2.26 3.28 -9.54
C MET A 68 2.44 4.19 -8.33
N PHE A 69 1.40 4.42 -7.52
CA PHE A 69 1.54 5.20 -6.28
C PHE A 69 2.49 4.54 -5.28
N ALA A 70 2.39 3.21 -5.10
CA ALA A 70 3.29 2.48 -4.21
C ALA A 70 4.75 2.52 -4.68
N GLU A 71 4.99 2.48 -6.00
CA GLU A 71 6.32 2.60 -6.59
C GLU A 71 6.92 4.00 -6.38
N MET A 72 6.10 5.05 -6.52
CA MET A 72 6.52 6.42 -6.23
C MET A 72 6.94 6.60 -4.76
N ASP A 73 6.20 5.96 -3.83
CA ASP A 73 6.45 6.07 -2.39
C ASP A 73 7.60 5.17 -1.92
N LEU A 74 8.05 4.21 -2.74
CA LEU A 74 9.05 3.21 -2.37
C LEU A 74 10.36 3.85 -1.89
N LYS A 75 10.77 4.97 -2.51
CA LYS A 75 11.97 5.71 -2.11
C LYS A 75 11.85 6.28 -0.68
N ALA A 76 10.67 6.81 -0.34
CA ALA A 76 10.39 7.37 0.98
C ALA A 76 10.22 6.28 2.04
N LEU A 77 9.74 5.09 1.65
CA LEU A 77 9.59 3.94 2.54
C LEU A 77 10.89 3.18 2.84
N LYS A 78 11.88 3.26 1.94
CA LYS A 78 13.13 2.50 2.04
C LYS A 78 13.86 2.66 3.39
N PRO A 79 13.98 3.86 3.99
CA PRO A 79 14.60 4.02 5.32
C PRO A 79 13.89 3.24 6.43
N TYR A 80 12.58 3.06 6.32
CA TYR A 80 11.75 2.41 7.33
C TYR A 80 11.62 0.90 7.13
N GLN A 81 12.24 0.31 6.09
CA GLN A 81 12.03 -1.08 5.71
C GLN A 81 12.35 -2.07 6.84
N THR A 82 13.48 -1.88 7.54
CA THR A 82 13.88 -2.75 8.66
C THR A 82 12.88 -2.62 9.80
N LEU A 83 12.52 -1.39 10.16
CA LEU A 83 11.58 -1.12 11.23
C LEU A 83 10.19 -1.71 10.96
N ILE A 84 9.67 -1.54 9.74
CA ILE A 84 8.38 -2.10 9.32
C ILE A 84 8.38 -3.63 9.42
N LYS A 85 9.49 -4.29 9.06
CA LYS A 85 9.65 -5.74 9.19
C LYS A 85 9.63 -6.19 10.64
N GLU A 86 10.39 -5.52 11.50
CA GLU A 86 10.50 -5.86 12.93
C GLU A 86 9.16 -5.67 13.65
N VAL A 87 8.49 -4.53 13.43
CA VAL A 87 7.18 -4.24 14.01
C VAL A 87 6.12 -5.21 13.48
N GLY A 88 6.14 -5.49 12.17
CA GLY A 88 5.24 -6.47 11.55
C GLY A 88 5.38 -7.85 12.19
N GLN A 89 6.61 -8.32 12.40
CA GLN A 89 6.87 -9.59 13.09
C GLN A 89 6.31 -9.57 14.53
N ARG A 90 6.54 -8.51 15.30
CA ARG A 90 6.08 -8.41 16.70
C ARG A 90 4.56 -8.47 16.84
N HIS A 91 3.82 -7.87 15.91
CA HIS A 91 2.34 -7.87 15.94
C HIS A 91 1.70 -8.95 15.05
N CYS A 92 2.53 -9.79 14.42
CA CYS A 92 2.13 -10.75 13.40
C CYS A 92 1.31 -10.13 12.26
N VAL A 93 1.66 -8.91 11.85
CA VAL A 93 1.06 -8.19 10.72
C VAL A 93 2.02 -8.26 9.54
N ASP A 94 1.49 -8.49 8.34
CA ASP A 94 2.31 -8.51 7.12
C ASP A 94 3.02 -7.15 6.93
N PRO A 95 4.35 -7.10 6.84
CA PRO A 95 5.09 -5.86 6.62
C PRO A 95 4.64 -5.09 5.37
N ALA A 96 4.20 -5.78 4.32
CA ALA A 96 3.70 -5.13 3.12
C ALA A 96 2.34 -4.46 3.34
N LEU A 97 1.50 -4.98 4.25
CA LEU A 97 0.28 -4.29 4.66
C LEU A 97 0.61 -2.99 5.40
N ILE A 98 1.59 -3.02 6.30
CA ILE A 98 2.04 -1.83 7.04
C ILE A 98 2.60 -0.79 6.06
N ALA A 99 3.47 -1.19 5.14
CA ALA A 99 4.03 -0.31 4.11
C ALA A 99 2.94 0.32 3.23
N ALA A 100 1.93 -0.47 2.83
CA ALA A 100 0.79 0.03 2.05
C ALA A 100 -0.03 1.09 2.81
N ILE A 101 -0.25 0.88 4.11
CA ILE A 101 -0.93 1.88 4.96
C ILE A 101 -0.10 3.16 5.05
N ILE A 102 1.21 3.06 5.29
CA ILE A 102 2.09 4.24 5.38
C ILE A 102 2.13 5.01 4.05
N SER A 103 2.24 4.31 2.92
CA SER A 103 2.16 4.92 1.57
C SER A 103 0.86 5.70 1.41
N ARG A 104 -0.28 5.08 1.73
CA ARG A 104 -1.59 5.71 1.61
C ARG A 104 -1.78 6.91 2.55
N GLU A 105 -1.35 6.78 3.79
CA GLU A 105 -1.63 7.79 4.82
C GLU A 105 -0.68 8.98 4.75
N SER A 106 0.60 8.76 4.43
CA SER A 106 1.63 9.79 4.55
C SER A 106 2.64 9.83 3.42
N HIS A 107 2.50 9.01 2.37
CA HIS A 107 3.51 8.88 1.29
C HIS A 107 4.92 8.63 1.85
N GLY A 108 5.03 7.74 2.85
CA GLY A 108 6.31 7.51 3.54
C GLY A 108 6.81 8.71 4.33
N GLY A 109 5.90 9.56 4.83
CA GLY A 109 6.23 10.80 5.55
C GLY A 109 6.40 12.04 4.66
N ALA A 110 6.40 11.90 3.33
CA ALA A 110 6.70 12.99 2.41
C ALA A 110 5.72 14.18 2.47
N VAL A 111 4.48 13.96 2.94
CA VAL A 111 3.45 15.00 3.05
C VAL A 111 3.29 15.55 4.47
N LEU A 112 4.09 15.09 5.43
CA LEU A 112 3.96 15.47 6.84
C LEU A 112 4.73 16.74 7.18
N GLN A 113 4.19 17.51 8.11
CA GLN A 113 4.83 18.69 8.70
C GLN A 113 5.09 18.39 10.18
N ASP A 114 6.35 18.17 10.54
CA ASP A 114 6.77 17.74 11.88
C ASP A 114 5.97 16.53 12.40
N GLY A 115 5.66 15.61 11.48
CA GLY A 115 4.88 14.40 11.77
C GLY A 115 3.36 14.54 11.72
N TRP A 116 2.83 15.74 11.47
CA TRP A 116 1.39 15.99 11.42
C TRP A 116 0.88 16.09 9.98
N ASP A 117 -0.39 15.75 9.77
CA ASP A 117 -1.07 16.12 8.53
C ASP A 117 -1.26 17.64 8.43
N HIS A 118 -1.63 18.10 7.23
CA HIS A 118 -1.90 19.51 6.95
C HIS A 118 -2.97 20.16 7.87
N ARG A 119 -3.79 19.36 8.57
CA ARG A 119 -4.82 19.82 9.50
C ARG A 119 -4.37 19.76 10.97
N GLY A 120 -3.23 19.15 11.26
CA GLY A 120 -2.75 18.91 12.62
C GLY A 120 -3.66 17.98 13.43
N LEU A 121 -4.37 17.05 12.79
CA LEU A 121 -5.31 16.11 13.42
C LEU A 121 -4.74 14.70 13.54
N LYS A 122 -3.97 14.26 12.55
CA LYS A 122 -3.40 12.92 12.48
C LYS A 122 -1.86 12.98 12.60
N PHE A 123 -1.27 12.00 13.29
CA PHE A 123 0.15 11.99 13.65
C PHE A 123 0.89 10.75 13.15
N GLY A 124 2.10 10.97 12.65
CA GLY A 124 3.12 9.99 12.30
C GLY A 124 2.87 9.20 11.03
N LEU A 125 3.77 8.26 10.72
CA LEU A 125 3.78 7.53 9.43
C LEU A 125 2.45 6.82 9.11
N MET A 126 1.77 6.27 10.13
CA MET A 126 0.45 5.63 10.02
C MET A 126 -0.72 6.52 10.47
N GLN A 127 -0.49 7.82 10.68
CA GLN A 127 -1.52 8.84 10.83
C GLN A 127 -2.60 8.57 11.90
N LEU A 128 -2.16 8.41 13.15
CA LEU A 128 -3.04 8.24 14.31
C LEU A 128 -3.85 9.52 14.60
N ASP A 129 -5.18 9.40 14.68
CA ASP A 129 -6.07 10.50 15.09
C ASP A 129 -5.83 10.85 16.57
N LYS A 130 -5.37 12.09 16.82
CA LYS A 130 -5.06 12.60 18.17
C LYS A 130 -6.26 12.71 19.11
N LYS A 131 -7.49 12.71 18.57
CA LYS A 131 -8.72 12.72 19.38
C LYS A 131 -9.06 11.33 19.91
N MET A 132 -8.63 10.29 19.19
CA MET A 132 -8.94 8.89 19.52
C MET A 132 -7.80 8.22 20.29
N TYR A 133 -6.57 8.59 19.98
CA TYR A 133 -5.38 8.00 20.58
C TYR A 133 -4.44 9.09 21.07
N ARG A 134 -3.64 8.77 22.09
CA ARG A 134 -2.52 9.59 22.53
C ARG A 134 -1.26 9.07 21.84
N PRO A 135 -0.71 9.75 20.83
CA PRO A 135 0.48 9.27 20.13
C PRO A 135 1.69 9.19 21.07
N VAL A 136 2.56 8.21 20.84
CA VAL A 136 3.81 8.01 21.60
C VAL A 136 5.01 8.00 20.65
N GLY A 137 6.17 8.41 21.16
CA GLY A 137 7.42 8.48 20.38
C GLY A 137 7.48 9.65 19.39
N SER A 138 8.52 9.66 18.54
CA SER A 138 8.56 10.54 17.37
C SER A 138 7.66 10.00 16.26
N TRP A 139 7.28 10.86 15.33
CA TRP A 139 6.33 10.56 14.26
C TRP A 139 6.75 9.40 13.33
N ASP A 140 8.04 9.08 13.30
CA ASP A 140 8.68 8.02 12.52
C ASP A 140 9.40 6.97 13.38
N SER A 141 9.23 7.02 14.70
CA SER A 141 9.89 6.12 15.66
C SER A 141 9.32 4.71 15.66
N GLU A 142 10.09 3.79 16.25
CA GLU A 142 9.64 2.45 16.57
C GLU A 142 8.45 2.46 17.52
N GLU A 143 8.43 3.32 18.53
CA GLU A 143 7.32 3.43 19.49
C GLU A 143 6.01 3.82 18.79
N HIS A 144 6.07 4.76 17.84
CA HIS A 144 4.90 5.14 17.04
C HIS A 144 4.40 3.97 16.18
N LEU A 145 5.30 3.27 15.48
CA LEU A 145 4.91 2.13 14.65
C LEU A 145 4.36 0.97 15.49
N LEU A 146 4.97 0.65 16.64
CA LEU A 146 4.46 -0.37 17.56
C LEU A 146 3.04 -0.03 18.04
N GLN A 147 2.79 1.23 18.40
CA GLN A 147 1.46 1.67 18.80
C GLN A 147 0.46 1.52 17.65
N ALA A 148 0.77 2.06 16.47
CA ALA A 148 -0.14 2.08 15.34
C ALA A 148 -0.46 0.66 14.83
N VAL A 149 0.56 -0.19 14.68
CA VAL A 149 0.39 -1.57 14.24
C VAL A 149 -0.30 -2.43 15.31
N GLY A 150 -0.05 -2.16 16.59
CA GLY A 150 -0.79 -2.80 17.69
C GLY A 150 -2.29 -2.51 17.62
N ILE A 151 -2.67 -1.25 17.40
CA ILE A 151 -4.09 -0.86 17.24
C ILE A 151 -4.69 -1.53 16.00
N LEU A 152 -3.96 -1.56 14.88
CA LEU A 152 -4.38 -2.25 13.66
C LEU A 152 -4.67 -3.73 13.92
N ALA A 153 -3.75 -4.43 14.58
CA ALA A 153 -3.89 -5.85 14.93
C ALA A 153 -5.15 -6.09 15.79
N GLU A 154 -5.38 -5.28 16.81
CA GLU A 154 -6.58 -5.40 17.66
C GLU A 154 -7.88 -5.13 16.90
N ARG A 155 -7.88 -4.18 15.94
CA ARG A 155 -9.02 -3.94 15.06
C ARG A 155 -9.29 -5.13 14.15
N ILE A 156 -8.26 -5.73 13.56
CA ILE A 156 -8.43 -6.93 12.73
C ILE A 156 -9.04 -8.07 13.56
N LYS A 157 -8.51 -8.34 14.75
CA LYS A 157 -9.07 -9.35 15.68
C LYS A 157 -10.52 -9.05 16.06
N ALA A 158 -10.88 -7.77 16.24
CA ALA A 158 -12.26 -7.38 16.53
C ALA A 158 -13.20 -7.68 15.34
N ILE A 159 -12.78 -7.41 14.11
CA ILE A 159 -13.54 -7.73 12.90
C ILE A 159 -13.68 -9.25 12.74
N GLN A 160 -12.60 -10.01 12.94
CA GLN A 160 -12.60 -11.47 12.90
C GLN A 160 -13.61 -12.08 13.90
N ARG A 161 -13.64 -11.57 15.13
CA ARG A 161 -14.62 -11.99 16.15
C ARG A 161 -16.06 -11.63 15.77
N LYS A 162 -16.27 -10.46 15.16
CA LYS A 162 -17.60 -9.98 14.77
C LYS A 162 -18.15 -10.73 13.56
N PHE A 163 -17.29 -11.14 12.64
CA PHE A 163 -17.66 -11.79 11.38
C PHE A 163 -16.85 -13.08 11.16
N PRO A 164 -17.03 -14.12 11.98
CA PRO A 164 -16.17 -15.32 11.93
C PRO A 164 -16.31 -16.13 10.64
N SER A 165 -17.42 -16.00 9.91
CA SER A 165 -17.66 -16.68 8.63
C SER A 165 -17.02 -15.98 7.43
N TRP A 166 -16.46 -14.78 7.61
CA TRP A 166 -15.78 -14.06 6.53
C TRP A 166 -14.40 -14.66 6.24
N SER A 167 -13.96 -14.55 4.99
CA SER A 167 -12.59 -14.89 4.63
C SER A 167 -11.60 -13.87 5.21
N ALA A 168 -10.33 -14.26 5.33
CA ALA A 168 -9.27 -13.35 5.79
C ALA A 168 -9.19 -12.07 4.95
N ALA A 169 -9.45 -12.18 3.64
CA ALA A 169 -9.52 -11.03 2.74
C ALA A 169 -10.66 -10.06 3.08
N GLN A 170 -11.80 -10.58 3.51
CA GLN A 170 -12.93 -9.76 3.95
C GLN A 170 -12.66 -9.12 5.31
N HIS A 171 -11.96 -9.80 6.22
CA HIS A 171 -11.54 -9.21 7.51
C HIS A 171 -10.59 -8.02 7.32
N LEU A 172 -9.61 -8.14 6.43
CA LEU A 172 -8.69 -7.04 6.14
C LEU A 172 -9.37 -5.89 5.37
N LYS A 173 -10.38 -6.18 4.54
CA LYS A 173 -11.10 -5.17 3.74
C LYS A 173 -12.27 -4.49 4.45
N GLY A 174 -12.69 -4.95 5.63
CA GLY A 174 -13.91 -4.53 6.32
C GLY A 174 -14.10 -3.00 6.33
N ARG A 175 -14.88 -2.50 5.37
CA ARG A 175 -14.92 -1.11 4.92
C ARG A 175 -15.32 -0.03 5.95
N PRO A 176 -15.91 -0.32 7.13
CA PRO A 176 -16.12 0.73 8.15
C PRO A 176 -14.98 0.87 9.17
N TYR A 177 -14.11 -0.13 9.34
CA TYR A 177 -13.28 -0.23 10.55
C TYR A 177 -11.78 -0.03 10.33
N LEU A 178 -11.30 -0.14 9.09
CA LEU A 178 -9.91 0.20 8.73
C LEU A 178 -9.73 1.68 8.33
N TRP A 179 -10.82 2.41 8.09
CA TRP A 179 -10.82 3.83 7.69
C TRP A 179 -10.48 4.84 8.80
N CYS A 180 -10.18 4.41 10.03
CA CYS A 180 -9.47 5.30 10.96
C CYS A 180 -7.96 5.33 10.69
N PHE A 181 -7.45 4.46 9.80
CA PHE A 181 -6.05 4.35 9.40
C PHE A 181 -5.87 4.40 7.86
N LEU A 182 -6.94 4.71 7.11
CA LEU A 182 -6.99 4.90 5.65
C LEU A 182 -7.75 6.19 5.32
#